data_AF-A0A7C9A6I4-F1
#
_entry.id   AF-A0A7C9A6I4-F1
#
_cell.length_a   1.000
_cell.length_b   1.000
_cell.length_c   1.000
_cell.angle_alpha   90.00
_cell.angle_beta   90.00
_cell.angle_gamma   90.00
#
_symmetry.space_group_name_H-M   'P 1'
#
loop_
_entity.id
_entity.type
_entity.pdbx_description
1 polymer ?
#
loop_
_entity_poly.entity_id
_entity_poly.type
_entity_poly.pdbx_seq_one_letter_code
_entity_poly.pdbx_strand_id
1 'polypeptide(L)'
;LDSLVKEMVALSGAHTIGFSHCKEFASGIYNYSSTQQFDPTYNPRFAAGLEKACANYQKDPALSVFNDIMTPGKFDNMYFQNLPKGLGILASDRVLFTDPRT
;
A
#
# COMPACT_ATOMS: atom_id res chain seq x y z
N LEU A 1 19.70 -12.40 -12.67
CA LEU A 1 19.21 -11.21 -11.94
C LEU A 1 17.75 -10.93 -12.32
N ASP A 2 17.43 -10.89 -13.62
CA ASP A 2 16.07 -10.69 -14.14
C ASP A 2 15.02 -11.69 -13.63
N SER A 3 15.41 -12.95 -13.41
CA SER A 3 14.52 -13.97 -12.84
C SER A 3 14.07 -13.63 -11.41
N LEU A 4 14.98 -13.12 -10.58
CA LEU A 4 14.69 -12.79 -9.18
C LEU A 4 13.74 -11.61 -9.04
N VAL A 5 13.85 -10.62 -9.92
CA VAL A 5 12.94 -9.46 -9.95
C VAL A 5 11.53 -9.92 -10.31
N LYS A 6 11.38 -10.76 -11.33
CA LYS A 6 10.09 -11.34 -11.72
C LYS A 6 9.47 -12.20 -10.61
N GLU A 7 10.28 -12.99 -9.91
CA GLU A 7 9.84 -13.80 -8.78
C GLU A 7 9.35 -12.92 -7.62
N MET A 8 10.08 -11.85 -7.29
CA MET A 8 9.66 -10.88 -6.28
C MET A 8 8.33 -10.22 -6.68
N VAL A 9 8.21 -9.73 -7.92
CA VAL A 9 6.96 -9.12 -8.44
C VAL A 9 5.80 -10.10 -8.32
N ALA A 10 5.99 -11.35 -8.74
CA ALA A 10 4.95 -12.37 -8.69
C ALA A 10 4.53 -12.68 -7.23
N LEU A 11 5.49 -12.82 -6.31
CA LEU A 11 5.22 -13.10 -4.90
C LEU A 11 4.55 -11.92 -4.18
N SER A 12 4.89 -10.68 -4.53
CA SER A 12 4.21 -9.48 -4.02
C SER A 12 2.71 -9.49 -4.34
N GLY A 13 2.30 -10.19 -5.40
CA GLY A 13 0.88 -10.43 -5.72
C GLY A 13 0.07 -11.08 -4.60
N ALA A 14 0.71 -11.75 -3.64
CA ALA A 14 0.03 -12.29 -2.45
C ALA A 14 -0.68 -11.21 -1.62
N HIS A 15 -0.26 -9.94 -1.73
CA HIS A 15 -0.93 -8.80 -1.13
C HIS A 15 -2.33 -8.51 -1.72
N THR A 16 -2.79 -9.23 -2.74
CA THR A 16 -4.20 -9.18 -3.19
C THR A 16 -5.19 -9.65 -2.12
N ILE A 17 -4.72 -10.36 -1.09
CA ILE A 17 -5.51 -10.75 0.09
C ILE A 17 -4.83 -10.30 1.38
N GLY A 18 -5.58 -10.38 2.49
CA GLY A 18 -5.10 -10.02 3.81
C GLY A 18 -5.12 -8.51 4.06
N PHE A 19 -4.49 -8.12 5.16
CA PHE A 19 -4.47 -6.76 5.67
C PHE A 19 -3.10 -6.43 6.26
N SER A 20 -2.80 -5.14 6.34
CA SER A 20 -1.63 -4.63 7.07
C SER A 20 -2.08 -3.74 8.20
N HIS A 21 -1.36 -3.81 9.32
CA HIS A 21 -1.59 -2.91 10.43
C HIS A 21 -1.21 -1.48 10.05
N CYS A 22 -2.00 -0.50 10.51
CA CYS A 22 -1.79 0.92 10.22
C CYS A 22 -0.38 1.39 10.57
N LYS A 23 0.22 0.84 11.65
CA LYS A 23 1.59 1.19 12.06
C LYS A 23 2.64 0.91 10.98
N GLU A 24 2.40 -0.04 10.07
CA GLU A 24 3.35 -0.43 9.02
C GLU A 24 3.42 0.58 7.86
N PHE A 25 2.38 1.40 7.68
CA PHE A 25 2.31 2.38 6.60
C PHE A 25 1.94 3.80 7.06
N ALA A 26 1.74 4.02 8.36
CA ALA A 26 1.36 5.32 8.92
C ALA A 26 2.34 6.45 8.55
N SER A 27 3.64 6.16 8.44
CA SER A 27 4.66 7.13 8.01
C SER A 27 4.46 7.63 6.57
N GLY A 28 3.79 6.84 5.73
CA GLY A 28 3.47 7.22 4.36
C GLY A 28 2.22 8.09 4.24
N ILE A 29 1.33 8.07 5.25
CA ILE A 29 0.06 8.80 5.22
C ILE A 29 0.01 9.96 6.23
N TYR A 30 1.01 10.12 7.10
CA TYR A 30 1.11 11.26 8.02
C TYR A 30 2.49 11.90 7.97
N ASN A 31 2.50 13.23 7.87
CA ASN A 31 3.69 14.08 7.95
C ASN A 31 4.88 13.52 7.15
N TYR A 32 4.63 13.04 5.92
CA TYR A 32 5.62 12.36 5.10
C TYR A 32 6.90 13.17 4.90
N SER A 33 6.78 14.50 4.76
CA SER A 33 7.91 15.43 4.80
C SER A 33 7.48 16.78 5.40
N SER A 34 8.43 17.71 5.54
CA SER A 34 8.15 19.09 5.98
C SER A 34 7.17 19.84 5.08
N THR A 35 6.99 19.38 3.83
CA THR A 35 6.14 20.03 2.82
C THR A 35 4.99 19.15 2.33
N GLN A 36 4.95 17.87 2.69
CA GLN A 36 3.95 16.91 2.20
C GLN A 36 3.32 16.13 3.35
N GLN A 37 1.98 16.15 3.38
CA GLN A 37 1.20 15.45 4.40
C GLN A 37 1.28 13.93 4.24
N PHE A 38 1.26 13.44 3.01
CA PHE A 38 1.36 12.03 2.66
C PHE A 38 2.32 11.85 1.48
N ASP A 39 2.76 10.61 1.25
CA ASP A 39 3.65 10.27 0.14
C ASP A 39 2.96 10.53 -1.21
N PRO A 40 3.55 11.34 -2.11
CA PRO A 40 2.91 11.75 -3.35
C PRO A 40 2.60 10.62 -4.34
N THR A 41 3.09 9.40 -4.10
CA THR A 41 2.73 8.21 -4.89
C THR A 41 1.37 7.61 -4.52
N TYR A 42 0.74 8.02 -3.42
CA TYR A 42 -0.65 7.67 -3.14
C TYR A 42 -1.62 8.44 -4.02
N ASN A 43 -2.75 7.80 -4.30
CA ASN A 43 -3.94 8.54 -4.71
C ASN A 43 -4.39 9.46 -3.55
N PRO A 44 -4.59 10.78 -3.76
CA PRO A 44 -4.94 11.69 -2.67
C PRO A 44 -6.23 11.35 -1.93
N ARG A 45 -7.26 10.87 -2.64
CA ARG A 45 -8.52 10.47 -2.00
C ARG A 45 -8.34 9.20 -1.18
N PHE A 46 -7.51 8.29 -1.66
CA PHE A 46 -7.18 7.07 -0.95
C PHE A 46 -6.37 7.37 0.32
N ALA A 47 -5.34 8.22 0.23
CA ALA A 47 -4.56 8.67 1.37
C ALA A 47 -5.45 9.28 2.46
N ALA A 48 -6.37 10.19 2.11
CA ALA A 48 -7.32 10.75 3.07
C ALA A 48 -8.24 9.68 3.70
N GLY A 49 -8.62 8.65 2.94
CA GLY A 49 -9.36 7.51 3.47
C GLY A 49 -8.54 6.69 4.48
N LEU A 50 -7.26 6.43 4.17
CA LEU A 50 -6.33 5.74 5.06
C LEU A 50 -6.07 6.54 6.34
N GLU A 51 -5.86 7.85 6.25
CA GLU A 51 -5.71 8.73 7.41
C GLU A 51 -6.93 8.65 8.34
N LYS A 52 -8.14 8.58 7.79
CA LYS A 52 -9.34 8.43 8.60
C LYS A 52 -9.43 7.03 9.23
N ALA A 53 -9.16 5.98 8.47
CA ALA A 53 -9.20 4.60 8.95
C ALA A 53 -8.16 4.34 10.06
N CYS A 54 -6.99 4.98 9.95
CA CYS A 54 -5.86 4.79 10.84
C CYS A 54 -5.73 5.85 11.94
N ALA A 55 -6.68 6.79 12.11
CA ALA A 55 -6.54 7.93 13.03
C ALA A 55 -6.13 7.58 14.47
N ASN A 56 -6.49 6.39 14.96
CA ASN A 56 -6.21 5.94 16.33
C ASN A 56 -5.13 4.85 16.42
N TYR A 57 -4.34 4.61 15.38
CA TYR A 57 -3.40 3.47 15.33
C TYR A 57 -2.35 3.44 16.46
N GLN A 58 -2.04 4.60 17.05
CA GLN A 58 -1.12 4.71 18.19
C GLN A 58 -1.73 4.19 19.49
N LYS A 59 -3.06 4.22 19.62
CA LYS A 59 -3.81 3.73 20.79
C LYS A 59 -4.33 2.32 20.58
N ASP A 60 -4.68 1.97 19.34
CA ASP A 60 -5.13 0.66 18.94
C ASP A 60 -4.18 0.07 17.89
N PRO A 61 -3.20 -0.76 18.31
CA PRO A 61 -2.23 -1.37 17.40
C PRO A 61 -2.85 -2.45 16.49
N ALA A 62 -4.09 -2.87 16.74
CA ALA A 62 -4.77 -3.86 15.90
C ALA A 62 -5.43 -3.23 14.66
N LEU A 63 -5.59 -1.89 14.63
CA LEU A 63 -6.13 -1.20 13.45
C LEU A 63 -5.35 -1.56 12.20
N SER A 64 -6.09 -2.00 11.18
CA SER A 64 -5.56 -2.53 9.94
C SER A 64 -6.49 -2.21 8.77
N VAL A 65 -5.93 -2.24 7.57
CA VAL A 65 -6.64 -2.02 6.32
C VAL A 65 -6.30 -3.16 5.36
N PHE A 66 -7.27 -3.60 4.56
CA PHE A 66 -7.03 -4.59 3.53
C PHE A 66 -5.97 -4.11 2.55
N ASN A 67 -5.05 -5.00 2.18
CA ASN A 67 -3.99 -4.71 1.22
C ASN A 67 -4.56 -4.44 -0.18
N ASP A 68 -5.67 -5.11 -0.54
CA ASP A 68 -6.50 -4.82 -1.70
C ASP A 68 -7.89 -4.34 -1.25
N ILE A 69 -8.18 -3.07 -1.52
CA ILE A 69 -9.45 -2.44 -1.15
C ILE A 69 -10.57 -2.64 -2.18
N MET A 70 -10.24 -3.11 -3.40
CA MET A 70 -11.21 -3.30 -4.47
C MET A 70 -11.87 -4.68 -4.38
N THR A 71 -11.10 -5.72 -4.05
CA THR A 71 -11.57 -7.10 -3.95
C THR A 71 -11.10 -7.79 -2.66
N PRO A 72 -11.40 -7.23 -1.47
CA PRO A 72 -10.86 -7.74 -0.21
C PRO A 72 -11.26 -9.20 0.00
N GLY A 73 -10.26 -10.07 0.08
CA GLY A 73 -10.42 -11.51 0.33
C GLY A 73 -10.53 -12.40 -0.92
N LYS A 74 -10.46 -11.83 -2.12
CA LYS A 74 -10.39 -12.61 -3.37
C LYS A 74 -8.96 -12.64 -3.87
N PHE A 75 -8.44 -13.85 -4.13
CA PHE A 75 -7.15 -14.00 -4.77
C PHE A 75 -7.28 -13.79 -6.27
N ASP A 76 -6.97 -12.58 -6.75
CA ASP A 76 -6.94 -12.24 -8.16
C ASP A 76 -5.79 -11.26 -8.49
N ASN A 77 -5.81 -10.61 -9.64
CA ASN A 77 -4.75 -9.69 -10.07
C ASN A 77 -5.10 -8.21 -9.78
N MET A 78 -6.15 -7.94 -9.00
CA MET A 78 -6.58 -6.58 -8.73
C MET A 78 -5.52 -5.77 -7.96
N TYR A 79 -4.73 -6.42 -7.10
CA TYR A 79 -3.51 -5.87 -6.51
C TYR A 79 -2.63 -5.14 -7.54
N PHE A 80 -2.26 -5.80 -8.64
CA PHE A 80 -1.41 -5.20 -9.68
C PHE A 80 -2.13 -4.07 -10.45
N GLN A 81 -3.44 -4.19 -10.65
CA GLN A 81 -4.24 -3.14 -11.29
C GLN A 81 -4.40 -1.88 -10.42
N ASN A 82 -4.20 -2.02 -9.11
CA ASN A 82 -4.34 -0.96 -8.12
C ASN A 82 -3.05 -0.13 -7.96
N LEU A 83 -1.87 -0.72 -8.16
CA LEU A 83 -0.58 -0.01 -8.05
C LEU A 83 -0.47 1.25 -8.93
N PRO A 84 -0.74 1.20 -10.25
CA PRO A 84 -0.68 2.40 -11.10
C PRO A 84 -1.71 3.47 -10.73
N LYS A 85 -2.75 3.10 -9.96
CA LYS A 85 -3.78 4.03 -9.48
C LYS A 85 -3.39 4.68 -8.15
N GLY A 86 -2.21 4.36 -7.59
CA GLY A 86 -1.77 4.85 -6.28
C GLY A 86 -2.53 4.23 -5.12
N LEU A 87 -2.98 2.97 -5.26
CA LEU A 87 -3.82 2.28 -4.27
C LEU A 87 -3.07 1.18 -3.48
N GLY A 88 -1.75 1.05 -3.63
CA GLY A 88 -0.93 0.19 -2.77
C GLY A 88 -0.69 0.83 -1.41
N ILE A 89 -0.94 0.11 -0.31
CA ILE A 89 -0.83 0.70 1.04
C ILE A 89 0.60 0.68 1.58
N LEU A 90 1.39 -0.35 1.26
CA LEU A 90 2.76 -0.45 1.73
C LEU A 90 3.69 0.36 0.82
N ALA A 91 4.77 0.90 1.37
CA ALA A 91 5.80 1.56 0.58
C ALA A 91 6.42 0.61 -0.46
N SER A 92 6.61 -0.66 -0.10
CA SER A 92 7.12 -1.70 -1.01
C SER A 92 6.21 -1.93 -2.22
N ASP A 93 4.89 -1.87 -2.05
CA ASP A 93 3.93 -2.05 -3.15
C ASP A 93 3.98 -0.87 -4.11
N ARG A 94 4.16 0.34 -3.59
CA ARG A 94 4.24 1.55 -4.42
C ARG A 94 5.56 1.60 -5.19
N VAL A 95 6.66 1.20 -4.55
CA VAL A 95 7.98 1.06 -5.22
C VAL A 95 7.96 -0.01 -6.31
N LEU A 96 7.19 -1.09 -6.14
CA LEU A 96 7.01 -2.12 -7.16
C LEU A 96 6.49 -1.57 -8.50
N PHE A 97 5.79 -0.43 -8.49
CA PHE A 97 5.32 0.23 -9.71
C PHE A 97 6.24 1.36 -10.19
N THR A 98 6.94 2.03 -9.28
CA THR A 98 7.77 3.19 -9.64
C THR A 98 9.22 2.83 -9.98
N ASP A 99 9.70 1.65 -9.60
CA ASP A 99 11.03 1.17 -9.94
C ASP A 99 11.08 0.69 -11.40
N PRO A 100 12.01 1.18 -12.24
CA PRO A 100 12.05 0.85 -13.67
C PRO A 100 12.44 -0.61 -13.96
N ARG A 101 12.87 -1.38 -12.95
CA ARG A 101 13.23 -2.80 -13.10
C ARG A 101 12.02 -3.73 -12.99
N THR A 102 10.90 -3.23 -12.47
CA THR A 102 9.67 -3.97 -12.16
C THR A 102 8.53 -3.46 -13.01
#